data_AF-A0A953HFK3-F1
#
_entry.id   AF-A0A953HFK3-F1
#
_cell.length_a   1.000
_cell.length_b   1.000
_cell.length_c   1.000
_cell.angle_alpha   90.00
_cell.angle_beta   90.00
_cell.angle_gamma   90.00
#
_symmetry.space_group_name_H-M   'P 1'
#
loop_
_entity.id
_entity.type
_entity.pdbx_description
1 polymer ?
#
loop_
_entity_poly.entity_id
_entity_poly.type
_entity_poly.pdbx_seq_one_letter_code
_entity_poly.pdbx_strand_id
1 'polypeptide(L)'
;MRIIRSFFALGLSGLLAIQHSIAQPRTETIDQLLEEVNAHSELENLGMQLMDDIGPRLIGSPQMLAANAWIVNTYKSWGIEAWV
;
A
#
# COMPACT_ATOMS: atom_id res chain seq x y z
N MET A 1 -56.36 13.04 -4.50
CA MET A 1 -55.24 12.26 -3.89
C MET A 1 -54.22 11.67 -4.87
N ARG A 2 -54.51 11.47 -6.17
CA ARG A 2 -53.56 10.87 -7.15
C ARG A 2 -52.42 11.82 -7.58
N ILE A 3 -52.71 13.11 -7.64
CA ILE A 3 -51.78 14.15 -8.10
C ILE A 3 -50.70 14.44 -7.03
N ILE A 4 -51.10 14.53 -5.75
CA ILE A 4 -50.18 14.75 -4.61
C ILE A 4 -49.20 13.58 -4.44
N ARG A 5 -49.62 12.33 -4.69
CA ARG A 5 -48.73 11.15 -4.66
C ARG A 5 -47.70 11.17 -5.80
N SER A 6 -48.04 11.73 -6.96
CA SER A 6 -47.11 11.86 -8.09
C SER A 6 -46.07 12.95 -7.85
N PHE A 7 -46.45 14.09 -7.25
CA PHE A 7 -45.50 15.12 -6.83
C PHE A 7 -44.57 14.65 -5.71
N PHE A 8 -45.08 13.87 -4.76
CA PHE A 8 -44.27 13.28 -3.69
C PHE A 8 -43.29 12.21 -4.23
N ALA A 9 -43.71 11.40 -5.23
CA ALA A 9 -42.86 10.41 -5.88
C ALA A 9 -41.76 11.01 -6.77
N LEU A 10 -42.02 12.14 -7.43
CA LEU A 10 -41.02 12.89 -8.20
C LEU A 10 -39.97 13.54 -7.29
N GLY A 11 -40.38 14.09 -6.15
CA GLY A 11 -39.45 14.64 -5.15
C GLY A 11 -38.53 13.59 -4.52
N LEU A 12 -39.04 12.37 -4.27
CA LEU A 12 -38.26 11.26 -3.72
C LEU A 12 -37.29 10.63 -4.75
N SER A 13 -37.65 10.64 -6.03
CA SER A 13 -36.77 10.16 -7.11
C SER A 13 -35.62 11.13 -7.40
N GLY A 14 -35.85 12.44 -7.25
CA GLY A 14 -34.80 13.45 -7.38
C GLY A 14 -33.74 13.40 -6.27
N LEU A 15 -34.13 13.02 -5.04
CA LEU A 15 -33.19 12.89 -3.92
C LEU A 15 -32.24 11.69 -4.06
N LEU A 16 -32.68 10.62 -4.74
CA LEU A 16 -31.86 9.42 -4.95
C LEU A 16 -30.79 9.62 -6.05
N ALA A 17 -31.04 10.52 -7.01
CA ALA A 17 -30.12 10.82 -8.12
C ALA A 17 -28.89 11.66 -7.71
N ILE A 18 -28.86 12.20 -6.48
CA ILE A 18 -27.75 13.02 -5.97
C ILE A 18 -26.65 12.15 -5.32
N GLN A 19 -26.76 10.82 -5.34
CA GLN A 19 -25.66 9.92 -4.97
C GLN A 19 -24.58 9.90 -6.07
N HIS A 20 -23.97 11.06 -6.33
CA HIS A 20 -22.73 11.13 -7.09
C HIS A 20 -21.61 10.62 -6.18
N SER A 21 -21.13 9.42 -6.47
CA SER A 21 -19.88 8.89 -5.93
C SER A 21 -18.76 9.89 -6.23
N ILE A 22 -18.37 10.71 -5.24
CA ILE A 22 -17.14 11.49 -5.33
C ILE A 22 -15.99 10.49 -5.16
N ALA A 23 -15.51 9.96 -6.29
CA ALA A 23 -14.27 9.20 -6.31
C ALA A 23 -13.13 10.15 -5.93
N GLN A 24 -12.24 9.71 -5.04
CA GLN A 24 -11.04 10.47 -4.70
C GLN A 24 -10.24 10.71 -5.99
N PRO A 25 -9.86 11.96 -6.31
CA PRO A 25 -9.02 12.20 -7.47
C PRO A 25 -7.69 11.47 -7.26
N ARG A 26 -7.39 10.51 -8.14
CA ARG A 26 -6.09 9.86 -8.18
C ARG A 26 -5.05 10.95 -8.41
N THR A 27 -4.10 11.06 -7.48
CA THR A 27 -3.03 12.04 -7.56
C THR A 27 -1.91 11.50 -8.44
N GLU A 28 -1.16 12.40 -9.08
CA GLU A 28 0.06 12.05 -9.83
C GLU A 28 1.04 11.22 -8.98
N THR A 29 1.10 11.48 -7.68
CA THR A 29 1.91 10.71 -6.72
C THR A 29 1.48 9.24 -6.60
N ILE A 30 0.19 8.93 -6.76
CA ILE A 30 -0.29 7.54 -6.77
C ILE A 30 0.20 6.83 -8.03
N ASP A 31 0.16 7.50 -9.19
CA ASP A 31 0.64 6.91 -10.44
C ASP A 31 2.16 6.69 -10.43
N GLN A 32 2.93 7.64 -9.88
CA GLN A 32 4.37 7.47 -9.69
C GLN A 32 4.71 6.31 -8.74
N LEU A 33 3.97 6.16 -7.64
CA LEU A 33 4.13 5.02 -6.74
C LEU A 33 3.82 3.69 -7.44
N LEU A 34 2.75 3.65 -8.23
CA LEU A 34 2.38 2.45 -8.99
C LEU A 34 3.44 2.09 -10.03
N GLU A 35 4.03 3.09 -10.71
CA GLU A 35 5.13 2.85 -11.64
C GLU A 35 6.34 2.26 -10.92
N GLU A 36 6.77 2.85 -9.81
CA GLU A 36 7.89 2.35 -9.01
C GLU A 36 7.67 0.90 -8.57
N VAL A 37 6.48 0.58 -8.05
CA VAL A 37 6.13 -0.77 -7.58
C VAL A 37 6.07 -1.79 -8.71
N ASN A 38 5.73 -1.41 -9.94
CA ASN A 38 5.62 -2.34 -11.05
C ASN A 38 6.91 -2.46 -11.89
N ALA A 39 7.67 -1.37 -12.02
CA ALA A 39 8.85 -1.30 -12.88
C ALA A 39 10.18 -1.48 -12.13
N HIS A 40 10.22 -1.16 -10.83
CA HIS A 40 11.44 -1.11 -10.02
C HIS A 40 11.31 -1.88 -8.69
N SER A 41 10.44 -2.89 -8.66
CA SER A 41 10.26 -3.71 -7.45
C SER A 41 11.50 -4.53 -7.11
N GLU A 42 12.01 -4.33 -5.89
CA GLU A 42 13.07 -5.14 -5.29
C GLU A 42 12.52 -6.17 -4.28
N LEU A 43 11.19 -6.33 -4.19
CA LEU A 43 10.55 -7.15 -3.16
C LEU A 43 11.02 -8.61 -3.19
N GLU A 44 11.10 -9.20 -4.38
CA GLU A 44 11.50 -10.60 -4.53
C GLU A 44 12.97 -10.80 -4.18
N ASN A 45 13.86 -9.93 -4.67
CA ASN A 45 15.30 -10.01 -4.39
C ASN A 45 15.61 -9.87 -2.89
N LEU A 46 15.03 -8.84 -2.25
CA LEU A 46 15.18 -8.62 -0.81
C LEU A 46 14.53 -9.75 0.00
N GLY A 47 13.40 -10.26 -0.49
CA GLY A 47 12.70 -11.42 0.06
C GLY A 47 13.59 -12.67 0.06
N MET A 48 14.16 -13.06 -1.08
CA MET A 48 15.06 -14.20 -1.18
C MET A 48 16.27 -14.06 -0.25
N GLN A 49 16.89 -12.89 -0.23
CA GLN A 49 18.06 -12.64 0.61
C GLN A 49 17.75 -12.80 2.10
N LEU A 50 16.59 -12.31 2.54
CA LEU A 50 16.21 -12.39 3.94
C LEU A 50 15.58 -13.75 4.30
N MET A 51 14.80 -14.35 3.41
CA MET A 51 14.01 -15.55 3.72
C MET A 51 14.75 -16.85 3.43
N ASP A 52 15.45 -16.93 2.29
CA ASP A 52 16.04 -18.17 1.81
C ASP A 52 17.54 -18.24 2.08
N ASP A 53 18.28 -17.15 1.82
CA ASP A 53 19.72 -17.11 2.08
C ASP A 53 20.03 -17.06 3.58
N ILE A 54 19.41 -16.13 4.32
CA ILE A 54 19.59 -16.03 5.78
C ILE A 54 18.80 -17.12 6.52
N GLY A 55 17.59 -17.44 6.05
CA GLY A 55 16.76 -18.47 6.66
C GLY A 55 16.06 -18.04 7.96
N PRO A 56 15.61 -19.01 8.79
CA PRO A 56 14.86 -18.75 10.03
C PRO A 56 15.63 -17.94 11.08
N ARG A 57 14.99 -16.92 11.66
CA ARG A 57 15.62 -15.95 12.59
C ARG A 57 15.03 -16.05 14.00
N LEU A 58 15.25 -17.19 14.65
CA LEU A 58 14.87 -17.34 16.06
C LEU A 58 15.68 -16.37 16.95
N ILE A 59 15.08 -15.91 18.04
CA ILE A 59 15.73 -14.99 18.96
C ILE A 59 16.99 -15.65 19.55
N GLY A 60 18.11 -14.93 19.49
CA GLY A 60 19.42 -15.40 19.98
C GLY A 60 20.17 -16.34 19.03
N SER A 61 19.64 -16.61 17.83
CA SER A 61 20.32 -17.43 16.83
C SER A 61 21.41 -16.65 16.06
N PRO A 62 22.40 -17.34 15.46
CA PRO A 62 23.34 -16.72 14.53
C PRO A 62 22.65 -16.03 13.35
N GLN A 63 21.53 -16.57 12.87
CA GLN A 63 20.75 -16.03 11.76
C GLN A 63 20.10 -14.69 12.11
N MET A 64 19.67 -14.50 13.37
CA MET A 64 19.15 -13.20 13.83
C MET A 64 20.23 -12.12 13.74
N LEU A 65 21.47 -12.42 14.15
CA LEU A 65 22.60 -11.49 14.04
C LEU A 65 22.98 -11.22 12.58
N ALA A 66 23.00 -12.26 11.74
CA ALA A 66 23.26 -12.11 10.30
C ALA A 66 22.21 -11.22 9.63
N ALA A 67 20.94 -11.39 9.98
CA ALA A 67 19.85 -10.57 9.48
C ALA A 67 19.96 -9.11 9.90
N ASN A 68 20.29 -8.84 11.17
CA ASN A 68 20.51 -7.48 11.65
C ASN A 68 21.66 -6.82 10.86
N ALA A 69 22.81 -7.49 10.78
CA ALA A 69 23.96 -7.00 10.01
C ALA A 69 23.61 -6.72 8.54
N TRP A 70 22.84 -7.62 7.91
CA TRP A 70 22.39 -7.44 6.53
C TRP A 70 21.48 -6.21 6.40
N ILE A 71 20.44 -6.06 7.23
CA ILE A 71 19.52 -4.91 7.19
C ILE A 71 20.28 -3.59 7.37
N VAL A 72 21.18 -3.52 8.36
CA VAL A 72 21.98 -2.32 8.62
C VAL A 72 22.82 -1.94 7.41
N ASN A 73 23.44 -2.92 6.75
CA ASN A 73 24.25 -2.67 5.55
C ASN A 73 23.38 -2.25 4.35
N THR A 74 22.24 -2.90 4.15
CA THR A 74 21.28 -2.56 3.09
C THR A 74 20.76 -1.13 3.25
N TYR A 75 20.37 -0.73 4.47
CA TYR A 75 19.88 0.62 4.70
C TYR A 75 20.97 1.67 4.50
N LYS A 76 22.20 1.39 4.95
CA LYS A 76 23.34 2.27 4.71
C LYS A 76 23.67 2.43 3.24
N SER A 77 23.51 1.39 2.41
CA SER A 77 23.75 1.50 0.96
C SER A 77 22.72 2.40 0.27
N TRP A 78 21.52 2.52 0.84
CA TRP A 78 20.48 3.47 0.42
C TRP A 78 20.64 4.87 1.03
N GLY A 79 21.71 5.10 1.81
CA GLY A 79 21.94 6.36 2.50
C GLY A 79 21.04 6.59 3.72
N ILE A 80 20.39 5.53 4.23
CA ILE A 80 19.54 5.57 5.42
C ILE A 80 20.38 5.28 6.66
N GLU A 81 20.22 6.11 7.69
CA GLU A 81 20.88 5.92 8.97
C GLU A 81 20.32 4.69 9.70
N ALA A 82 21.19 3.75 10.05
CA ALA A 82 20.82 2.46 10.66
C ALA A 82 21.89 1.95 11.64
N TRP A 83 21.42 1.26 12.68
CA TRP A 83 22.20 0.74 13.81
C TRP A 83 21.78 -0.67 14.18
N VAL A 84 22.72 -1.38 14.82
CA VAL A 84 22.58 -2.76 15.29
C VAL A 84 21.86 -2.82 16.64
#